data_AF-A0AAV4VT06-F1
#
_entry.id   AF-A0AAV4VT06-F1
#
_cell.length_a   1.000
_cell.length_b   1.000
_cell.length_c   1.000
_cell.angle_alpha   90.00
_cell.angle_beta   90.00
_cell.angle_gamma   90.00
#
_symmetry.space_group_name_H-M   'P 1'
#
loop_
_entity.id
_entity.type
_entity.pdbx_description
1 polymer ?
#
loop_
_entity_poly.entity_id
_entity_poly.type
_entity_poly.pdbx_seq_one_letter_code
_entity_poly.pdbx_strand_id
1 'polypeptide(L)'
;MIPKSFLQELDSLVVACSIAGLLKLQHIFRLTTDNYKLEVKVVKRIANATDANAFLRSLESRERESLKYVVLDCSADTARKIIVNHVQDIYMGRRNYHFLLTSLVMDEYLNSQVLEFGAINVTGFRILQPASLDFKTFVPAWQSLDPNRWPGAGTQYISAESALMYDVAKVILDAYSRLLKRNPDIFRNNFRRGEVYNNGTRGIDCRRAPVLPWEHGERITRIFKKTSIQGLTGNLSFNELGYRANFSIDVVEMTVTSKMVKIAEWSDHTNLTMVPPIRKRVPESQIIFENKTYIVTSILEEPYLMKKKTEPGVNLDGNESFEGYCKDLADLIADNLKFSYVLKLVNDSNYGGLDSNSSVGWNGMVGELISKVSRHPSLP
;
A
#
# COMPACT_ATOMS: atom_id res chain seq x y z
N MET A 1 2.24 0.69 16.14
CA MET A 1 1.34 -0.04 17.05
C MET A 1 0.09 -0.32 16.24
N ILE A 2 -0.33 -1.58 16.09
CA ILE A 2 -1.59 -1.88 15.37
C ILE A 2 -2.73 -1.65 16.37
N PRO A 3 -3.72 -0.78 16.07
CA PRO A 3 -4.82 -0.52 17.00
C PRO A 3 -5.65 -1.78 17.31
N LYS A 4 -6.04 -1.96 18.59
CA LYS A 4 -6.85 -3.10 19.03
C LYS A 4 -8.17 -3.23 18.25
N SER A 5 -8.82 -2.10 17.97
CA SER A 5 -10.09 -2.04 17.23
C SER A 5 -10.00 -2.56 15.80
N PHE A 6 -8.81 -2.54 15.20
CA PHE A 6 -8.62 -2.97 13.82
C PHE A 6 -8.52 -4.49 13.68
N LEU A 7 -8.07 -5.19 14.73
CA LEU A 7 -7.93 -6.65 14.71
C LEU A 7 -9.23 -7.38 15.10
N GLN A 8 -10.26 -6.66 15.54
CA GLN A 8 -11.53 -7.24 15.97
C GLN A 8 -12.38 -7.77 14.81
N GLU A 9 -12.09 -7.35 13.57
CA GLU A 9 -12.84 -7.75 12.36
C GLU A 9 -12.24 -8.99 11.66
N LEU A 10 -11.21 -9.61 12.23
CA LEU A 10 -10.44 -10.68 11.56
C LEU A 10 -10.66 -12.03 12.25
N ASP A 11 -11.38 -12.94 11.58
CA ASP A 11 -11.65 -14.29 12.10
C ASP A 11 -10.44 -15.22 12.07
N SER A 12 -9.49 -15.02 11.13
CA SER A 12 -8.26 -15.82 11.10
C SER A 12 -7.07 -15.06 10.53
N LEU A 13 -5.97 -15.03 11.30
CA LEU A 13 -4.81 -14.20 11.01
C LEU A 13 -3.56 -15.02 10.67
N VAL A 14 -2.91 -14.68 9.55
CA VAL A 14 -1.58 -15.17 9.18
C VAL A 14 -0.57 -14.03 9.33
N VAL A 15 0.41 -14.17 10.22
CA VAL A 15 1.41 -13.12 10.45
C VAL A 15 2.75 -13.49 9.83
N ALA A 16 3.23 -12.68 8.89
CA ALA A 16 4.56 -12.78 8.31
C ALA A 16 5.48 -11.70 8.87
N CYS A 17 6.53 -12.10 9.61
CA CYS A 17 7.39 -11.18 10.35
C CYS A 17 8.84 -11.21 9.88
N SER A 18 9.44 -10.03 9.72
CA SER A 18 10.89 -9.84 9.53
C SER A 18 11.65 -9.78 10.87
N ILE A 19 12.97 -9.65 10.84
CA ILE A 19 13.87 -9.73 12.02
C ILE A 19 13.74 -8.50 12.95
N ALA A 20 13.08 -7.42 12.50
CA ALA A 20 13.04 -6.13 13.20
C ALA A 20 12.04 -6.09 14.38
N GLY A 21 12.31 -6.88 15.42
CA GLY A 21 11.66 -6.80 16.73
C GLY A 21 10.28 -7.49 16.81
N LEU A 22 10.04 -8.20 17.91
CA LEU A 22 8.82 -8.98 18.14
C LEU A 22 7.75 -8.22 18.95
N LEU A 23 7.95 -6.93 19.23
CA LEU A 23 7.05 -6.16 20.12
C LEU A 23 5.62 -6.05 19.56
N LYS A 24 5.47 -5.86 18.24
CA LYS A 24 4.14 -5.84 17.60
C LYS A 24 3.46 -7.19 17.71
N LEU A 25 4.20 -8.28 17.46
CA LEU A 25 3.69 -9.65 17.56
C LEU A 25 3.29 -10.01 19.00
N GLN A 26 4.11 -9.64 19.99
CA GLN A 26 3.77 -9.80 21.41
C GLN A 26 2.49 -9.04 21.77
N HIS A 27 2.29 -7.85 21.20
CA HIS A 27 1.05 -7.11 21.40
C HIS A 27 -0.15 -7.85 20.80
N ILE A 28 -0.05 -8.38 19.57
CA ILE A 28 -1.11 -9.18 18.95
C ILE A 28 -1.47 -10.40 19.81
N PHE A 29 -0.48 -11.16 20.29
CA PHE A 29 -0.74 -12.33 21.15
C PHE A 29 -1.37 -11.97 22.51
N ARG A 30 -1.08 -10.79 23.07
CA ARG A 30 -1.81 -10.33 24.27
C ARG A 30 -3.29 -10.10 23.98
N LEU A 31 -3.62 -9.66 22.77
CA LEU A 31 -5.02 -9.44 22.38
C LEU A 31 -5.78 -10.75 22.20
N THR A 32 -5.11 -11.83 21.80
CA THR A 32 -5.74 -13.15 21.69
C THR A 32 -6.05 -13.78 23.07
N THR A 33 -5.36 -13.34 24.14
CA THR A 33 -5.58 -13.85 25.51
C THR A 33 -6.54 -12.99 26.33
N ASP A 34 -6.80 -11.75 25.92
CA ASP A 34 -7.83 -10.89 26.49
C ASP A 34 -9.24 -11.41 26.08
N ASN A 35 -10.33 -10.73 26.46
CA ASN A 35 -11.74 -11.11 26.13
C ASN A 35 -12.10 -11.16 24.62
N TYR A 36 -11.13 -11.24 23.70
CA TYR A 36 -11.33 -11.21 22.26
C TYR A 36 -11.10 -12.57 21.61
N LYS A 37 -11.98 -12.92 20.66
CA LYS A 37 -11.89 -14.14 19.85
C LYS A 37 -11.01 -13.95 18.60
N LEU A 38 -9.84 -13.32 18.72
CA LEU A 38 -8.91 -13.26 17.59
C LEU A 38 -8.17 -14.60 17.49
N GLU A 39 -8.40 -15.37 16.43
CA GLU A 39 -7.68 -16.62 16.19
C GLU A 39 -6.46 -16.37 15.28
N VAL A 40 -5.26 -16.45 15.87
CA VAL A 40 -4.02 -16.42 15.10
C VAL A 40 -3.69 -17.86 14.67
N LYS A 41 -4.07 -18.21 13.44
CA LYS A 41 -3.88 -19.56 12.90
C LYS A 41 -2.41 -19.90 12.70
N VAL A 42 -1.64 -18.99 12.09
CA VAL A 42 -0.23 -19.24 11.77
C VAL A 42 0.62 -17.98 11.89
N VAL A 43 1.81 -18.14 12.46
CA VAL A 43 2.87 -17.12 12.45
C VAL A 43 4.10 -17.71 11.77
N LYS A 44 4.58 -17.03 10.73
CA LYS A 44 5.77 -17.42 9.97
C LYS A 44 6.79 -16.30 9.98
N ARG A 45 8.00 -16.62 10.45
CA ARG A 45 9.16 -15.77 10.20
C ARG A 45 9.57 -15.91 8.74
N ILE A 46 9.68 -14.79 8.04
CA ILE A 46 10.06 -14.75 6.62
C ILE A 46 11.48 -14.21 6.46
N ALA A 47 12.29 -14.86 5.63
CA ALA A 47 13.64 -14.39 5.30
C ALA A 47 13.62 -13.36 4.16
N ASN A 48 12.76 -13.57 3.17
CA ASN A 48 12.62 -12.76 1.97
C ASN A 48 11.20 -12.92 1.39
N ALA A 49 10.91 -12.22 0.30
CA ALA A 49 9.59 -12.27 -0.33
C ALA A 49 9.27 -13.66 -0.91
N THR A 50 10.24 -14.40 -1.46
CA THR A 50 9.98 -15.71 -2.07
C THR A 50 9.60 -16.77 -1.03
N ASP A 51 10.23 -16.76 0.14
CA ASP A 51 9.88 -17.62 1.29
C ASP A 51 8.44 -17.34 1.76
N ALA A 52 8.04 -16.07 1.83
CA ALA A 52 6.67 -15.69 2.17
C ALA A 52 5.67 -16.23 1.13
N ASN A 53 5.93 -16.06 -0.16
CA ASN A 53 5.04 -16.53 -1.23
C ASN A 53 4.96 -18.06 -1.31
N ALA A 54 6.08 -18.77 -1.07
CA ALA A 54 6.08 -20.23 -0.98
C ALA A 54 5.21 -20.72 0.19
N PHE A 55 5.27 -20.02 1.32
CA PHE A 55 4.39 -20.30 2.45
C PHE A 55 2.92 -20.01 2.14
N LEU A 56 2.61 -18.88 1.50
CA LEU A 56 1.24 -18.56 1.08
C LEU A 56 0.67 -19.60 0.09
N ARG A 57 1.48 -20.10 -0.86
CA ARG A 57 1.12 -21.24 -1.72
C ARG A 57 0.77 -22.49 -0.94
N SER A 58 1.54 -22.80 0.11
CA SER A 58 1.28 -23.97 0.95
C SER A 58 -0.01 -23.86 1.75
N LEU A 59 -0.46 -22.64 2.06
CA LEU A 59 -1.76 -22.39 2.69
C LEU A 59 -2.89 -22.49 1.67
N GLU A 60 -2.70 -21.94 0.47
CA GLU A 60 -3.69 -22.00 -0.60
C GLU A 60 -3.98 -23.44 -1.04
N SER A 61 -2.96 -24.30 -1.11
CA SER A 61 -3.14 -25.71 -1.46
C SER A 61 -3.90 -26.53 -0.42
N ARG A 62 -3.93 -26.08 0.83
CA ARG A 62 -4.63 -26.76 1.94
C ARG A 62 -6.06 -26.26 2.11
N GLU A 63 -6.27 -24.95 2.02
CA GLU A 63 -7.56 -24.30 2.31
C GLU A 63 -7.94 -23.29 1.22
N ARG A 64 -8.14 -23.72 -0.03
CA ARG A 64 -8.37 -22.81 -1.16
C ARG A 64 -9.56 -21.86 -0.98
N GLU A 65 -10.65 -22.34 -0.38
CA GLU A 65 -11.89 -21.58 -0.23
C GLU A 65 -11.91 -20.67 1.01
N SER A 66 -10.96 -20.83 1.94
CA SER A 66 -10.96 -20.03 3.17
C SER A 66 -10.50 -18.60 2.90
N LEU A 67 -11.17 -17.65 3.58
CA LEU A 67 -10.73 -16.26 3.68
C LEU A 67 -9.45 -16.20 4.51
N LYS A 68 -8.45 -15.48 4.00
CA LYS A 68 -7.11 -15.38 4.57
C LYS A 68 -6.75 -13.91 4.78
N TYR A 69 -6.69 -13.50 6.03
CA TYR A 69 -6.21 -12.18 6.41
C TYR A 69 -4.72 -12.27 6.76
N VAL A 70 -3.89 -11.62 5.95
CA VAL A 70 -2.42 -11.73 6.04
C VAL A 70 -1.85 -10.41 6.54
N VAL A 71 -1.20 -10.44 7.70
CA VAL A 71 -0.48 -9.30 8.28
C VAL A 71 0.98 -9.38 7.89
N LEU A 72 1.46 -8.37 7.15
CA LEU A 72 2.85 -8.25 6.74
C LEU A 72 3.58 -7.25 7.63
N ASP A 73 4.46 -7.77 8.51
CA ASP A 73 5.36 -7.00 9.37
C ASP A 73 6.80 -7.07 8.85
N CYS A 74 7.01 -6.45 7.69
CA CYS A 74 8.29 -6.38 7.00
C CYS A 74 8.48 -5.00 6.33
N SER A 75 9.66 -4.78 5.74
CA SER A 75 9.93 -3.53 5.02
C SER A 75 8.96 -3.32 3.84
N ALA A 76 8.79 -2.06 3.44
CA ALA A 76 7.88 -1.73 2.34
C ALA A 76 8.25 -2.44 1.04
N ASP A 77 9.54 -2.48 0.72
CA ASP A 77 10.04 -3.22 -0.45
C ASP A 77 9.71 -4.72 -0.40
N THR A 78 9.85 -5.36 0.77
CA THR A 78 9.56 -6.80 0.92
C THR A 78 8.07 -7.07 0.78
N ALA A 79 7.22 -6.31 1.48
CA ALA A 79 5.77 -6.46 1.39
C ALA A 79 5.26 -6.20 -0.04
N ARG A 80 5.82 -5.20 -0.73
CA ARG A 80 5.53 -4.96 -2.16
C ARG A 80 5.83 -6.17 -3.02
N LYS A 81 7.05 -6.74 -2.90
CA LYS A 81 7.45 -7.94 -3.64
C LYS A 81 6.54 -9.13 -3.35
N ILE A 82 6.13 -9.31 -2.09
CA ILE A 82 5.21 -10.39 -1.70
C ILE A 82 3.88 -10.28 -2.45
N ILE A 83 3.27 -9.09 -2.43
CA ILE A 83 1.97 -8.85 -3.05
C ILE A 83 2.06 -8.97 -4.57
N VAL A 84 3.09 -8.41 -5.21
CA VAL A 84 3.32 -8.54 -6.66
C VAL A 84 3.46 -10.01 -7.06
N ASN A 85 4.35 -10.74 -6.38
CA ASN A 85 4.56 -12.16 -6.64
C ASN A 85 3.29 -12.99 -6.39
N HIS A 86 2.42 -12.59 -5.44
CA HIS A 86 1.15 -13.26 -5.15
C HIS A 86 0.15 -13.06 -6.28
N VAL A 87 0.04 -11.83 -6.79
CA VAL A 87 -0.93 -11.49 -7.85
C VAL A 87 -0.52 -12.08 -9.20
N GLN A 88 0.78 -12.12 -9.49
CA GLN A 88 1.34 -12.71 -10.71
C GLN A 88 1.28 -14.24 -10.74
N ASP A 89 1.02 -14.87 -9.59
CA ASP A 89 0.93 -16.31 -9.47
C ASP A 89 -0.45 -16.84 -9.88
N ILE A 90 -0.50 -17.58 -10.98
CA ILE A 90 -1.73 -18.15 -11.52
C ILE A 90 -2.38 -19.20 -10.62
N TYR A 91 -1.62 -19.78 -9.67
CA TYR A 91 -2.12 -20.80 -8.74
C TYR A 91 -2.66 -20.21 -7.44
N MET A 92 -2.57 -18.88 -7.25
CA MET A 92 -3.01 -18.21 -6.03
C MET A 92 -4.37 -17.52 -6.22
N GLY A 93 -5.28 -17.75 -5.27
CA GLY A 93 -6.51 -16.98 -5.16
C GLY A 93 -6.25 -15.51 -4.86
N ARG A 94 -7.00 -14.61 -5.49
CA ARG A 94 -6.95 -13.16 -5.22
C ARG A 94 -8.10 -12.68 -4.34
N ARG A 95 -9.31 -13.20 -4.59
CA ARG A 95 -10.55 -12.77 -3.91
C ARG A 95 -10.62 -13.16 -2.43
N ASN A 96 -9.93 -14.23 -2.05
CA ASN A 96 -9.99 -14.78 -0.69
C ASN A 96 -8.87 -14.22 0.21
N TYR A 97 -8.06 -13.28 -0.28
CA TYR A 97 -6.94 -12.72 0.46
C TYR A 97 -7.14 -11.25 0.74
N HIS A 98 -6.81 -10.86 1.97
CA HIS A 98 -6.73 -9.47 2.39
C HIS A 98 -5.38 -9.24 3.05
N PHE A 99 -4.58 -8.32 2.50
CA PHE A 99 -3.29 -7.97 3.07
C PHE A 99 -3.39 -6.73 3.97
N LEU A 100 -2.88 -6.84 5.20
CA LEU A 100 -2.68 -5.72 6.10
C LEU A 100 -1.20 -5.40 6.21
N LEU A 101 -0.82 -4.20 5.79
CA LEU A 101 0.54 -3.70 5.88
C LEU A 101 0.71 -2.92 7.19
N THR A 102 1.66 -3.35 8.02
CA THR A 102 1.90 -2.73 9.35
C THR A 102 2.85 -1.54 9.30
N SER A 103 3.48 -1.28 8.14
CA SER A 103 4.34 -0.13 7.92
C SER A 103 3.50 1.16 7.93
N LEU A 104 4.06 2.23 8.51
CA LEU A 104 3.35 3.49 8.77
C LEU A 104 3.22 4.40 7.55
N VAL A 105 3.78 4.01 6.39
CA VAL A 105 3.64 4.75 5.14
C VAL A 105 3.42 3.79 3.98
N MET A 106 2.17 3.67 3.58
CA MET A 106 1.75 3.01 2.35
C MET A 106 2.16 3.78 1.09
N ASP A 107 2.53 5.06 1.20
CA ASP A 107 2.91 5.90 0.06
C ASP A 107 4.24 5.46 -0.59
N GLU A 108 5.12 4.77 0.16
CA GLU A 108 6.36 4.17 -0.35
C GLU A 108 6.09 3.01 -1.33
N TYR A 109 4.91 2.41 -1.25
CA TYR A 109 4.48 1.32 -2.12
C TYR A 109 3.96 1.82 -3.48
N LEU A 110 3.72 3.14 -3.62
CA LEU A 110 3.17 3.80 -4.81
C LEU A 110 4.21 4.05 -5.91
N ASN A 111 4.87 3.00 -6.40
CA ASN A 111 5.16 3.04 -7.83
C ASN A 111 3.84 2.79 -8.54
N SER A 112 3.19 3.87 -9.00
CA SER A 112 1.87 3.95 -9.64
C SER A 112 1.68 3.09 -10.90
N GLN A 113 2.62 2.20 -11.21
CA GLN A 113 2.64 1.33 -12.37
C GLN A 113 2.31 -0.14 -12.04
N VAL A 114 2.19 -0.49 -10.76
CA VAL A 114 1.92 -1.87 -10.34
C VAL A 114 0.40 -2.06 -10.27
N LEU A 115 -0.22 -2.34 -11.42
CA LEU A 115 -1.64 -2.69 -11.59
C LEU A 115 -2.07 -3.84 -10.66
N GLU A 116 -1.12 -4.67 -10.24
CA GLU A 116 -1.31 -5.82 -9.39
C GLU A 116 -1.94 -5.47 -8.04
N PHE A 117 -1.70 -4.27 -7.49
CA PHE A 117 -2.30 -3.85 -6.24
C PHE A 117 -3.80 -3.56 -6.32
N GLY A 118 -4.34 -3.33 -7.53
CA GLY A 118 -5.78 -3.22 -7.75
C GLY A 118 -6.50 -4.57 -7.83
N ALA A 119 -5.76 -5.68 -7.89
CA ALA A 119 -6.32 -7.01 -8.05
C ALA A 119 -6.61 -7.73 -6.71
N ILE A 120 -6.23 -7.12 -5.58
CA ILE A 120 -6.35 -7.70 -4.24
C ILE A 120 -6.59 -6.62 -3.19
N ASN A 121 -7.28 -6.98 -2.10
CA ASN A 121 -7.56 -6.05 -1.01
C ASN A 121 -6.29 -5.82 -0.19
N VAL A 122 -5.86 -4.56 -0.12
CA VAL A 122 -4.70 -4.14 0.66
C VAL A 122 -5.08 -2.94 1.52
N THR A 123 -4.95 -3.11 2.84
CA THR A 123 -5.12 -2.04 3.83
C THR A 123 -3.79 -1.76 4.51
N GLY A 124 -3.60 -0.53 4.94
CA GLY A 124 -2.45 -0.17 5.75
C GLY A 124 -2.59 1.19 6.39
N PHE A 125 -1.48 1.70 6.90
CA PHE A 125 -1.46 2.89 7.73
C PHE A 125 -0.66 4.01 7.05
N ARG A 126 -1.10 5.25 7.21
CA ARG A 126 -0.40 6.44 6.76
C ARG A 126 -0.31 7.46 7.89
N ILE A 127 0.90 7.79 8.30
CA ILE A 127 1.17 8.79 9.33
C ILE A 127 1.28 10.22 8.77
N LEU A 128 1.58 10.35 7.47
CA LEU A 128 1.63 11.63 6.79
C LEU A 128 0.24 12.25 6.72
N GLN A 129 0.17 13.57 6.76
CA GLN A 129 -1.07 14.34 6.67
C GLN A 129 -1.12 15.16 5.37
N PRO A 130 -1.46 14.58 4.19
CA PRO A 130 -1.43 15.29 2.90
C PRO A 130 -2.34 16.52 2.83
N ALA A 131 -3.37 16.57 3.68
CA ALA A 131 -4.29 17.69 3.73
C ALA A 131 -3.71 18.91 4.47
N SER A 132 -2.68 18.74 5.30
CA SER A 132 -2.11 19.78 6.15
C SER A 132 -1.40 20.86 5.33
N LEU A 133 -1.36 22.09 5.87
CA LEU A 133 -0.66 23.19 5.24
C LEU A 133 0.85 22.93 5.18
N ASP A 134 1.43 22.46 6.29
CA ASP A 134 2.85 22.08 6.38
C ASP A 134 3.25 21.11 5.25
N PHE A 135 2.46 20.06 5.03
CA PHE A 135 2.73 19.08 3.98
C PHE A 135 2.64 19.70 2.57
N LYS A 136 1.57 20.46 2.30
CA LYS A 136 1.38 21.14 1.00
C LYS A 136 2.51 22.12 0.68
N THR A 137 3.07 22.79 1.69
CA THR A 137 4.22 23.70 1.50
C THR A 137 5.55 22.96 1.34
N PHE A 138 5.69 21.80 1.98
CA PHE A 138 6.92 21.01 1.95
C PHE A 138 7.12 20.25 0.63
N VAL A 139 6.05 19.66 0.08
CA VAL A 139 6.13 18.76 -1.09
C VAL A 139 6.79 19.41 -2.32
N PRO A 140 6.46 20.65 -2.73
CA PRO A 140 7.12 21.27 -3.89
C PRO A 140 8.63 21.44 -3.69
N ALA A 141 9.05 21.80 -2.47
CA ALA A 141 10.47 21.92 -2.15
C ALA A 141 11.17 20.56 -2.21
N TRP A 142 10.55 19.51 -1.64
CA TRP A 142 11.06 18.14 -1.69
C TRP A 142 11.25 17.62 -3.12
N GLN A 143 10.24 17.84 -3.97
CA GLN A 143 10.25 17.42 -5.38
C GLN A 143 11.30 18.15 -6.22
N SER A 144 11.69 19.37 -5.82
CA SER A 144 12.73 20.15 -6.51
C SER A 144 14.16 19.76 -6.16
N LEU A 145 14.37 18.89 -5.16
CA LEU A 145 15.71 18.48 -4.72
C LEU A 145 16.38 17.57 -5.74
N ASP A 146 17.66 17.82 -6.03
CA ASP A 146 18.48 16.97 -6.90
C ASP A 146 18.77 15.62 -6.22
N PRO A 147 18.31 14.48 -6.78
CA PRO A 147 18.54 13.15 -6.23
C PRO A 147 20.03 12.77 -6.13
N ASN A 148 20.91 13.36 -6.95
CA ASN A 148 22.35 13.08 -6.90
C ASN A 148 22.99 13.65 -5.64
N ARG A 149 22.52 14.82 -5.20
CA ARG A 149 22.98 15.46 -3.96
C ARG A 149 22.25 14.92 -2.74
N TRP A 150 20.98 14.58 -2.90
CA TRP A 150 20.09 14.11 -1.84
C TRP A 150 19.45 12.76 -2.25
N PRO A 151 20.16 11.64 -2.02
CA PRO A 151 19.66 10.33 -2.40
C PRO A 151 18.27 10.05 -1.79
N GLY A 152 17.30 9.69 -2.64
CA GLY A 152 15.92 9.43 -2.25
C GLY A 152 14.99 10.66 -2.20
N ALA A 153 15.52 11.87 -2.38
CA ALA A 153 14.74 13.09 -2.57
C ALA A 153 14.37 13.32 -4.04
N GLY A 154 13.61 14.39 -4.33
CA GLY A 154 13.19 14.71 -5.70
C GLY A 154 12.07 13.81 -6.25
N THR A 155 11.45 13.01 -5.39
CA THR A 155 10.37 12.07 -5.74
C THR A 155 9.01 12.67 -5.38
N GLN A 156 7.93 12.09 -5.93
CA GLN A 156 6.57 12.54 -5.62
C GLN A 156 6.13 12.24 -4.16
N TYR A 157 6.87 11.40 -3.46
CA TYR A 157 6.54 10.86 -2.14
C TYR A 157 7.72 10.99 -1.18
N ILE A 158 7.46 10.94 0.12
CA ILE A 158 8.50 10.98 1.17
C ILE A 158 8.29 9.79 2.10
N SER A 159 9.39 9.16 2.53
CA SER A 159 9.30 8.03 3.48
C SER A 159 8.88 8.49 4.87
N ALA A 160 8.35 7.56 5.68
CA ALA A 160 7.98 7.82 7.06
C ALA A 160 9.17 8.34 7.88
N GLU A 161 10.32 7.70 7.72
CA GLU A 161 11.55 8.00 8.45
C GLU A 161 12.06 9.39 8.08
N SER A 162 12.02 9.74 6.80
CA SER A 162 12.46 11.04 6.30
C SER A 162 11.54 12.17 6.81
N ALA A 163 10.22 11.95 6.79
CA ALA A 163 9.26 12.92 7.30
C ALA A 163 9.35 13.09 8.83
N LEU A 164 9.56 11.99 9.57
CA LEU A 164 9.81 12.04 11.01
C LEU A 164 11.12 12.78 11.32
N MET A 165 12.17 12.62 10.51
CA MET A 165 13.42 13.37 10.69
C MET A 165 13.24 14.87 10.46
N TYR A 166 12.44 15.25 9.47
CA TYR A 166 12.05 16.64 9.25
C TYR A 166 11.30 17.21 10.47
N ASP A 167 10.32 16.47 10.98
CA ASP A 167 9.55 16.86 12.16
C ASP A 167 10.43 16.95 13.42
N VAL A 168 11.42 16.06 13.58
CA VAL A 168 12.43 16.12 14.66
C VAL A 168 13.23 17.43 14.59
N ALA A 169 13.71 17.83 13.41
CA ALA A 169 14.42 19.10 13.24
C ALA A 169 13.55 20.30 13.65
N LYS A 170 12.25 20.27 13.30
CA LYS A 170 11.27 21.30 13.70
C LYS A 170 11.07 21.35 15.22
N VAL A 171 10.96 20.20 15.88
CA VAL A 171 10.84 20.09 17.34
C VAL A 171 12.09 20.62 18.06
N ILE A 172 13.29 20.30 17.55
CA ILE A 172 14.56 20.83 18.07
C ILE A 172 14.61 22.34 17.92
N LEU A 173 14.30 22.87 16.73
CA LEU A 173 14.30 24.30 16.47
C LEU A 173 13.33 25.06 17.37
N ASP A 174 12.10 24.57 17.53
CA ASP A 174 11.10 25.16 18.41
C ASP A 174 11.56 25.15 19.88
N ALA A 175 12.07 24.01 20.36
CA ALA A 175 12.53 23.88 21.74
C ALA A 175 13.67 24.87 22.07
N TYR A 176 14.71 24.93 21.21
CA TYR A 176 15.82 25.84 21.43
C TYR A 176 15.41 27.32 21.24
N SER A 177 14.52 27.62 20.31
CA SER A 177 14.00 28.99 20.13
C SER A 177 13.27 29.47 21.39
N ARG A 178 12.42 28.63 21.99
CA ARG A 178 11.75 28.93 23.26
C ARG A 178 12.72 29.04 24.43
N LEU A 179 13.73 28.17 24.47
CA LEU A 179 14.75 28.20 25.51
C LEU A 179 15.55 29.51 25.49
N LEU A 180 16.09 29.87 24.32
CA LEU A 180 16.92 31.06 24.13
C LEU A 180 16.12 32.35 24.26
N LYS A 181 14.85 32.38 23.82
CA LYS A 181 13.97 33.53 24.05
C LYS A 181 13.75 33.82 25.55
N ARG A 182 13.71 32.77 26.38
CA ARG A 182 13.52 32.91 27.84
C ARG A 182 14.83 33.20 28.58
N ASN A 183 15.95 32.66 28.13
CA ASN A 183 17.27 32.90 28.70
C ASN A 183 18.34 32.87 27.60
N PRO A 184 18.68 34.03 27.00
CA PRO A 184 19.64 34.11 25.90
C PRO A 184 21.05 33.68 26.31
N ASP A 185 21.45 33.93 27.55
CA ASP A 185 22.79 33.67 28.07
C ASP A 185 22.96 32.26 28.67
N ILE A 186 21.96 31.38 28.55
CA ILE A 186 21.96 30.07 29.21
C ILE A 186 23.22 29.24 28.92
N PHE A 187 23.76 29.35 27.71
CA PHE A 187 24.94 28.60 27.28
C PHE A 187 26.25 29.40 27.29
N ARG A 188 26.24 30.64 27.79
CA ARG A 188 27.42 31.54 27.79
C ARG A 188 28.63 30.92 28.48
N ASN A 189 28.40 30.10 29.51
CA ASN A 189 29.46 29.43 30.25
C ASN A 189 29.82 28.06 29.68
N ASN A 190 28.97 27.47 28.84
CA ASN A 190 29.15 26.15 28.26
C ASN A 190 29.99 26.19 26.99
N PHE A 191 29.88 27.23 26.16
CA PHE A 191 30.64 27.33 24.91
C PHE A 191 31.70 28.42 25.02
N ARG A 192 32.96 28.04 25.24
CA ARG A 192 34.07 28.97 25.39
C ARG A 192 35.24 28.52 24.52
N ARG A 193 35.78 29.45 23.70
CA ARG A 193 36.95 29.20 22.83
C ARG A 193 36.79 27.97 21.90
N GLY A 194 35.58 27.71 21.41
CA GLY A 194 35.28 26.56 20.54
C GLY A 194 35.13 25.22 21.28
N GLU A 195 35.13 25.24 22.60
CA GLU A 195 35.03 24.03 23.43
C GLU A 195 33.75 24.03 24.26
N VAL A 196 33.26 22.82 24.55
CA VAL A 196 32.11 22.58 25.42
C VAL A 196 32.61 22.39 26.85
N TYR A 197 31.96 23.05 27.81
CA TYR A 197 32.19 22.92 29.23
C TYR A 197 30.89 22.52 29.93
N ASN A 198 30.98 21.58 30.88
CA ASN A 198 29.89 21.16 31.75
C ASN A 198 30.31 21.39 33.20
N ASN A 199 29.72 22.38 33.86
CA ASN A 199 30.05 22.73 35.25
C ASN A 199 31.58 22.84 35.51
N GLY A 200 32.30 23.53 34.62
CA GLY A 200 33.76 23.73 34.71
C GLY A 200 34.63 22.59 34.18
N THR A 201 34.06 21.42 33.88
CA THR A 201 34.79 20.31 33.23
C THR A 201 34.73 20.46 31.70
N ARG A 202 35.83 20.15 31.00
CA ARG A 202 35.89 20.18 29.53
C ARG A 202 35.15 18.95 28.97
N GLY A 203 34.12 19.21 28.17
CA GLY A 203 33.29 18.20 27.53
C GLY A 203 32.34 17.47 28.49
N ILE A 204 31.77 16.37 27.99
CA ILE A 204 30.99 15.41 28.77
C ILE A 204 31.74 14.09 28.69
N ASP A 205 32.40 13.69 29.78
CA ASP A 205 33.18 12.45 29.84
C ASP A 205 32.31 11.28 30.31
N CYS A 206 31.92 10.42 29.37
CA CYS A 206 31.13 9.22 29.65
C CYS A 206 31.94 8.10 30.32
N ARG A 207 33.27 8.19 30.39
CA ARG A 207 34.13 7.18 31.03
C ARG A 207 34.38 7.46 32.51
N ARG A 208 34.11 8.68 32.97
CA ARG A 208 34.23 9.08 34.36
C ARG A 208 33.16 8.38 35.20
N ALA A 209 33.54 7.90 36.39
CA ALA A 209 32.62 7.39 37.39
C ALA A 209 32.67 8.28 38.67
N PRO A 210 31.54 8.86 39.12
CA PRO A 210 30.23 8.87 38.47
C PRO A 210 30.21 9.77 37.22
N VAL A 211 29.35 9.43 36.26
CA VAL A 211 29.09 10.26 35.08
C VAL A 211 28.49 11.58 35.55
N LEU A 212 29.07 12.70 35.13
CA LEU A 212 28.51 14.02 35.42
C LEU A 212 27.50 14.38 34.31
N PRO A 213 26.17 14.38 34.60
CA PRO A 213 25.17 14.75 33.60
C PRO A 213 25.35 16.20 33.18
N TRP A 214 24.87 16.55 31.99
CA TRP A 214 24.86 17.94 31.54
C TRP A 214 23.92 18.78 32.41
N GLU A 215 24.44 19.87 32.99
CA GLU A 215 23.70 20.81 33.85
C GLU A 215 22.35 21.30 33.26
N HIS A 216 22.23 21.42 31.94
CA HIS A 216 21.00 21.88 31.28
C HIS A 216 20.09 20.74 30.80
N GLY A 217 20.51 19.49 30.92
CA GLY A 217 19.83 18.34 30.32
C GLY A 217 18.36 18.24 30.72
N GLU A 218 18.08 18.29 32.04
CA GLU A 218 16.71 18.20 32.55
C GLU A 218 15.82 19.37 32.07
N ARG A 219 16.38 20.59 32.03
CA ARG A 219 15.67 21.77 31.54
C ARG A 219 15.32 21.65 30.06
N ILE A 220 16.25 21.18 29.24
CA ILE A 220 16.06 20.95 27.81
C ILE A 220 15.00 19.85 27.59
N THR A 221 15.09 18.72 28.30
CA THR A 221 14.09 17.64 28.21
C THR A 221 12.68 18.11 28.58
N ARG A 222 12.52 18.95 29.61
CA ARG A 222 11.21 19.53 29.97
C ARG A 222 10.65 20.42 28.86
N ILE A 223 11.48 21.15 28.13
CA ILE A 223 11.04 22.01 27.02
C ILE A 223 10.59 21.17 25.83
N PHE A 224 11.33 20.11 25.51
CA PHE A 224 10.94 19.13 24.49
C PHE A 224 9.59 18.47 24.80
N LYS A 225 9.39 18.01 26.04
CA LYS A 225 8.12 17.39 26.45
C LYS A 225 6.94 18.37 26.41
N LYS A 226 7.19 19.67 26.48
CA LYS A 226 6.18 20.74 26.36
C LYS A 226 5.98 21.24 24.93
N THR A 227 6.65 20.65 23.94
CA THR A 227 6.45 21.00 22.54
C THR A 227 5.05 20.57 22.09
N SER A 228 4.34 21.48 21.41
CA SER A 228 3.06 21.23 20.76
C SER A 228 3.00 22.05 19.49
N ILE A 229 3.43 21.48 18.37
CA ILE A 229 3.51 22.13 17.06
C ILE A 229 2.96 21.22 15.97
N GLN A 230 2.62 21.76 14.80
CA GLN A 230 2.23 20.95 13.64
C GLN A 230 3.46 20.57 12.81
N GLY A 231 3.41 19.41 12.15
CA GLY A 231 4.45 18.90 11.26
C GLY A 231 3.88 18.10 10.09
N LEU A 232 4.74 17.42 9.34
CA LEU A 232 4.34 16.57 8.21
C LEU A 232 3.50 15.38 8.67
N THR A 233 3.78 14.89 9.88
CA THR A 233 3.07 13.78 10.51
C THR A 233 1.90 14.24 11.40
N GLY A 234 1.43 15.48 11.24
CA GLY A 234 0.34 16.06 12.04
C GLY A 234 0.84 16.70 13.34
N ASN A 235 0.07 16.57 14.42
CA ASN A 235 0.42 17.20 15.69
C ASN A 235 1.64 16.50 16.34
N LEU A 236 2.61 17.31 16.75
CA LEU A 236 3.86 16.91 17.40
C LEU A 236 3.78 17.30 18.87
N SER A 237 3.28 16.37 19.70
CA SER A 237 3.22 16.53 21.14
C SER A 237 3.69 15.27 21.87
N PHE A 238 4.10 15.43 23.12
CA PHE A 238 4.71 14.36 23.91
C PHE A 238 4.08 14.28 25.30
N ASN A 239 3.99 13.06 25.84
CA ASN A 239 3.58 12.85 27.23
C ASN A 239 4.75 13.03 28.20
N GLU A 240 4.49 12.85 29.49
CA GLU A 240 5.49 13.01 30.55
C GLU A 240 6.67 12.04 30.43
N LEU A 241 6.48 10.89 29.79
CA LEU A 241 7.53 9.91 29.52
C LEU A 241 8.34 10.24 28.25
N GLY A 242 7.87 11.18 27.42
CA GLY A 242 8.48 11.52 26.14
C GLY A 242 7.97 10.70 24.95
N TYR A 243 6.93 9.89 25.14
CA TYR A 243 6.24 9.25 24.02
C TYR A 243 5.37 10.25 23.28
N ARG A 244 5.25 10.08 21.96
CA ARG A 244 4.34 10.88 21.15
C ARG A 244 2.90 10.68 21.64
N ALA A 245 2.19 11.79 21.77
CA ALA A 245 0.79 11.85 22.21
C ALA A 245 0.00 12.79 21.30
N ASN A 246 -1.32 12.71 21.38
CA ASN A 246 -2.29 13.50 20.63
C ASN A 246 -1.97 13.55 19.14
N PHE A 247 -1.84 12.37 18.52
CA PHE A 247 -1.54 12.21 17.10
C PHE A 247 -2.57 11.31 16.43
N SER A 248 -2.70 11.44 15.11
CA SER A 248 -3.58 10.63 14.29
C SER A 248 -2.80 9.83 13.25
N ILE A 249 -3.35 8.68 12.89
CA ILE A 249 -2.88 7.82 11.81
C ILE A 249 -4.07 7.57 10.89
N ASP A 250 -3.90 7.80 9.60
CA ASP A 250 -4.89 7.42 8.61
C ASP A 250 -4.84 5.91 8.37
N VAL A 251 -6.01 5.29 8.30
CA VAL A 251 -6.17 3.95 7.72
C VAL A 251 -6.55 4.13 6.26
N VAL A 252 -5.75 3.53 5.38
CA VAL A 252 -5.91 3.67 3.93
C VAL A 252 -6.09 2.30 3.29
N GLU A 253 -6.96 2.26 2.29
CA GLU A 253 -7.20 1.09 1.45
C GLU A 253 -6.82 1.39 0.01
N MET A 254 -6.27 0.38 -0.67
CA MET A 254 -5.97 0.46 -2.09
C MET A 254 -7.22 0.14 -2.92
N THR A 255 -7.57 1.02 -3.85
CA THR A 255 -8.66 0.76 -4.80
C THR A 255 -8.21 -0.11 -5.96
N VAL A 256 -9.16 -0.63 -6.75
CA VAL A 256 -8.90 -1.36 -8.01
C VAL A 256 -8.05 -0.58 -9.03
N THR A 257 -7.99 0.75 -8.91
CA THR A 257 -7.14 1.61 -9.75
C THR A 257 -5.77 1.89 -9.13
N SER A 258 -5.37 1.14 -8.10
CA SER A 258 -4.14 1.34 -7.33
C SER A 258 -4.01 2.74 -6.73
N LYS A 259 -5.15 3.36 -6.38
CA LYS A 259 -5.21 4.64 -5.64
C LYS A 259 -5.53 4.37 -4.19
N MET A 260 -4.82 5.04 -3.29
CA MET A 260 -5.08 4.98 -1.86
C MET A 260 -6.19 5.94 -1.44
N VAL A 261 -7.15 5.41 -0.70
CA VAL A 261 -8.29 6.14 -0.15
C VAL A 261 -8.29 5.99 1.36
N LYS A 262 -8.42 7.12 2.07
CA LYS A 262 -8.59 7.12 3.53
C LYS A 262 -9.98 6.56 3.85
N ILE A 263 -10.01 5.47 4.62
CA ILE A 263 -11.24 4.79 5.04
C ILE A 263 -11.53 4.99 6.53
N ALA A 264 -10.50 5.29 7.33
CA ALA A 264 -10.65 5.59 8.74
C ALA A 264 -9.49 6.49 9.23
N GLU A 265 -9.66 7.02 10.43
CA GLU A 265 -8.62 7.69 11.19
C GLU A 265 -8.54 7.03 12.56
N TRP A 266 -7.34 6.71 13.01
CA TRP A 266 -7.09 6.29 14.39
C TRP A 266 -6.39 7.41 15.13
N SER A 267 -6.86 7.73 16.33
CA SER A 267 -6.12 8.59 17.26
C SER A 267 -6.08 7.99 18.65
N ASP A 268 -5.09 8.41 19.42
CA ASP A 268 -4.85 7.94 20.79
C ASP A 268 -5.95 8.32 21.79
N HIS A 269 -6.80 9.31 21.47
CA HIS A 269 -7.91 9.77 22.31
C HIS A 269 -9.29 9.41 21.75
N THR A 270 -9.49 9.34 20.43
CA THR A 270 -10.78 8.99 19.81
C THR A 270 -10.89 7.54 19.37
N ASN A 271 -9.83 6.74 19.51
CA ASN A 271 -9.72 5.40 18.92
C ASN A 271 -9.94 5.45 17.39
N LEU A 272 -10.54 4.41 16.80
CA LEU A 272 -10.77 4.31 15.36
C LEU A 272 -12.09 4.98 15.00
N THR A 273 -12.03 5.99 14.15
CA THR A 273 -13.19 6.67 13.58
C THR A 273 -13.25 6.37 12.09
N MET A 274 -14.34 5.74 11.66
CA MET A 274 -14.54 5.46 10.24
C MET A 274 -14.80 6.77 9.51
N VAL A 275 -14.07 7.00 8.43
CA VAL A 275 -14.35 8.10 7.52
C VAL A 275 -15.41 7.57 6.56
N PRO A 276 -16.64 8.14 6.55
CA PRO A 276 -17.64 7.76 5.57
C PRO A 276 -16.97 7.88 4.21
N PRO A 277 -17.10 6.87 3.32
CA PRO A 277 -16.51 6.97 2.00
C PRO A 277 -17.01 8.27 1.41
N ILE A 278 -16.10 9.24 1.25
CA ILE A 278 -16.46 10.49 0.61
C ILE A 278 -16.98 10.02 -0.73
N ARG A 279 -18.27 10.17 -0.97
CA ARG A 279 -18.88 10.01 -2.28
C ARG A 279 -18.36 11.11 -3.22
N LYS A 280 -17.05 11.36 -3.24
CA LYS A 280 -16.36 11.37 -4.52
C LYS A 280 -16.68 10.01 -5.09
N ARG A 281 -17.80 9.99 -5.83
CA ARG A 281 -17.92 9.21 -7.02
C ARG A 281 -16.52 9.27 -7.70
N VAL A 282 -15.62 8.36 -7.36
CA VAL A 282 -15.19 7.43 -8.41
C VAL A 282 -16.53 6.85 -8.79
N PRO A 283 -17.13 7.35 -9.88
CA PRO A 283 -18.41 6.82 -10.26
C PRO A 283 -18.25 5.30 -10.23
N GLU A 284 -19.20 4.58 -9.62
CA GLU A 284 -19.37 3.17 -9.96
C GLU A 284 -19.51 2.97 -11.48
N SER A 285 -19.70 4.06 -12.25
CA SER A 285 -19.48 4.14 -13.69
C SER A 285 -18.02 4.07 -14.15
N GLN A 286 -17.14 3.30 -13.49
CA GLN A 286 -15.88 2.86 -14.09
C GLN A 286 -15.62 1.34 -14.11
N ILE A 287 -16.68 0.55 -13.95
CA ILE A 287 -16.83 -0.58 -14.87
C ILE A 287 -17.53 -0.01 -16.12
N ILE A 288 -16.79 0.76 -16.95
CA ILE A 288 -17.30 1.22 -18.26
C ILE A 288 -17.25 0.01 -19.20
N PHE A 289 -18.16 -0.94 -19.01
CA PHE A 289 -18.59 -1.83 -20.08
C PHE A 289 -19.58 -1.06 -20.99
N GLU A 290 -20.41 -0.20 -20.39
CA GLU A 290 -21.36 0.66 -21.07
C GLU A 290 -20.71 1.53 -22.16
N ASN A 291 -21.23 1.43 -23.39
CA ASN A 291 -20.76 2.13 -24.59
C ASN A 291 -19.33 1.79 -25.06
N LYS A 292 -18.79 0.61 -24.71
CA LYS A 292 -17.56 0.09 -25.33
C LYS A 292 -17.84 -1.12 -26.20
N THR A 293 -17.15 -1.18 -27.33
CA THR A 293 -17.15 -2.35 -28.22
C THR A 293 -15.93 -3.22 -27.94
N TYR A 294 -16.14 -4.44 -27.48
CA TYR A 294 -15.08 -5.42 -27.20
C TYR A 294 -14.87 -6.36 -28.38
N ILE A 295 -13.63 -6.70 -28.71
CA ILE A 295 -13.35 -7.77 -29.68
C ILE A 295 -13.27 -9.08 -28.90
N VAL A 296 -14.17 -10.00 -29.20
CA VAL A 296 -14.21 -11.34 -28.63
C VAL A 296 -13.56 -12.28 -29.63
N THR A 297 -12.33 -12.71 -29.33
CA THR A 297 -11.64 -13.72 -30.14
C THR A 297 -12.21 -15.10 -29.84
N SER A 298 -12.44 -15.89 -30.88
CA SER A 298 -13.00 -17.23 -30.76
C SER A 298 -12.56 -18.13 -31.92
N ILE A 299 -12.93 -19.40 -31.88
CA ILE A 299 -12.60 -20.41 -32.88
C ILE A 299 -13.88 -21.14 -33.31
N LEU A 300 -13.96 -21.55 -34.58
CA LEU A 300 -15.09 -22.36 -35.06
C LEU A 300 -14.95 -23.78 -34.55
N GLU A 301 -15.90 -24.19 -33.71
CA GLU A 301 -15.97 -25.54 -33.16
C GLU A 301 -17.43 -25.85 -32.85
N GLU A 302 -17.99 -26.87 -33.49
CA GLU A 302 -19.35 -27.31 -33.20
C GLU A 302 -19.39 -28.03 -31.83
N PRO A 303 -20.37 -27.76 -30.93
CA PRO A 303 -21.52 -26.86 -31.06
C PRO A 303 -21.30 -25.47 -30.40
N TYR A 304 -20.05 -25.12 -30.09
CA TYR A 304 -19.69 -23.92 -29.33
C TYR A 304 -19.82 -22.64 -30.15
N LEU A 305 -19.21 -22.60 -31.34
CA LEU A 305 -19.33 -21.47 -32.27
C LEU A 305 -19.31 -21.98 -33.70
N MET A 306 -20.35 -21.65 -34.44
CA MET A 306 -20.63 -22.16 -35.78
C MET A 306 -21.03 -21.00 -36.68
N LYS A 307 -20.82 -21.13 -37.99
CA LYS A 307 -21.39 -20.19 -38.95
C LYS A 307 -22.86 -20.51 -39.14
N LYS A 308 -23.71 -19.50 -38.99
CA LYS A 308 -25.14 -19.64 -39.16
C LYS A 308 -25.48 -19.98 -40.61
N LYS A 309 -26.27 -21.03 -40.83
CA LYS A 309 -26.74 -21.41 -42.17
C LYS A 309 -27.95 -20.54 -42.53
N THR A 310 -27.84 -19.72 -43.57
CA THR A 310 -28.94 -18.87 -44.06
C THR A 310 -29.50 -19.34 -45.39
N GLU A 311 -30.74 -18.94 -45.67
CA GLU A 311 -31.36 -19.12 -46.97
C GLU A 311 -30.62 -18.30 -48.05
N PRO A 312 -30.56 -18.79 -49.31
CA PRO A 312 -29.86 -18.10 -50.38
C PRO A 312 -30.41 -16.68 -50.59
N GLY A 313 -29.57 -15.66 -50.38
CA GLY A 313 -29.92 -14.25 -50.57
C GLY A 313 -29.95 -13.40 -49.28
N VAL A 314 -29.85 -14.02 -48.10
CA VAL A 314 -29.72 -13.29 -46.83
C VAL A 314 -28.25 -13.18 -46.43
N ASN A 315 -27.69 -11.98 -46.55
CA ASN A 315 -26.36 -11.66 -46.02
C ASN A 315 -26.52 -11.27 -44.54
N LEU A 316 -25.90 -12.04 -43.64
CA LEU A 316 -25.77 -11.67 -42.23
C LEU A 316 -24.39 -11.09 -42.02
N ASP A 317 -24.33 -9.89 -41.45
CA ASP A 317 -23.08 -9.17 -41.19
C ASP A 317 -22.74 -9.17 -39.69
N GLY A 318 -21.44 -9.16 -39.38
CA GLY A 318 -20.95 -9.10 -38.01
C GLY A 318 -21.31 -10.34 -37.19
N ASN A 319 -21.74 -10.12 -35.94
CA ASN A 319 -22.01 -11.20 -34.97
C ASN A 319 -23.17 -12.10 -35.39
N GLU A 320 -24.11 -11.61 -36.20
CA GLU A 320 -25.28 -12.38 -36.65
C GLU A 320 -24.91 -13.53 -37.57
N SER A 321 -23.71 -13.51 -38.17
CA SER A 321 -23.17 -14.59 -38.99
C SER A 321 -22.79 -15.84 -38.19
N PHE A 322 -22.82 -15.77 -36.85
CA PHE A 322 -22.45 -16.87 -35.97
C PHE A 322 -23.63 -17.36 -35.11
N GLU A 323 -23.60 -18.65 -34.77
CA GLU A 323 -24.54 -19.31 -33.85
C GLU A 323 -23.80 -20.35 -32.99
N GLY A 324 -24.41 -20.78 -31.88
CA GLY A 324 -23.83 -21.77 -30.96
C GLY A 324 -23.72 -21.28 -29.53
N TYR A 325 -23.32 -22.19 -28.63
CA TYR A 325 -23.32 -21.96 -27.18
C TYR A 325 -22.52 -20.72 -26.75
N CYS A 326 -21.32 -20.51 -27.31
CA CYS A 326 -20.45 -19.39 -26.96
C CYS A 326 -21.00 -18.05 -27.46
N LYS A 327 -21.73 -18.04 -28.57
CA LYS A 327 -22.41 -16.85 -29.08
C LYS A 327 -23.54 -16.46 -28.14
N ASP A 328 -24.39 -17.41 -27.76
CA ASP A 328 -25.51 -17.16 -26.83
C ASP A 328 -25.00 -16.69 -25.46
N LEU A 329 -23.91 -17.28 -24.97
CA LEU A 329 -23.25 -16.83 -23.74
C LEU A 329 -22.69 -15.40 -23.88
N ALA A 330 -22.07 -15.06 -25.01
CA ALA A 330 -21.56 -13.72 -25.26
C ALA A 330 -22.68 -12.68 -25.28
N ASP A 331 -23.82 -13.00 -25.90
CA ASP A 331 -25.02 -12.15 -25.89
C ASP A 331 -25.53 -11.92 -24.46
N LEU A 332 -25.66 -12.98 -23.65
CA LEU A 332 -26.12 -12.86 -22.26
C LEU A 332 -25.17 -12.02 -21.39
N ILE A 333 -23.85 -12.17 -21.58
CA ILE A 333 -22.85 -11.39 -20.85
C ILE A 333 -22.91 -9.92 -21.30
N ALA A 334 -22.99 -9.66 -22.60
CA ALA A 334 -23.10 -8.33 -23.18
C ALA A 334 -24.38 -7.61 -22.71
N ASP A 335 -25.51 -8.31 -22.65
CA ASP A 335 -26.78 -7.76 -22.18
C ASP A 335 -26.80 -7.48 -20.68
N ASN A 336 -26.17 -8.33 -19.87
CA ASN A 336 -26.10 -8.15 -18.41
C ASN A 336 -25.15 -7.01 -18.03
N LEU A 337 -24.02 -6.89 -18.73
CA LEU A 337 -22.98 -5.89 -18.46
C LEU A 337 -23.09 -4.63 -19.34
N LYS A 338 -24.07 -4.59 -20.25
CA LYS A 338 -24.41 -3.46 -21.12
C LYS A 338 -23.28 -2.99 -22.05
N PHE A 339 -22.46 -3.88 -22.59
CA PHE A 339 -21.45 -3.56 -23.62
C PHE A 339 -21.83 -4.06 -25.02
N SER A 340 -21.17 -3.55 -26.05
CA SER A 340 -21.24 -4.09 -27.41
C SER A 340 -20.01 -4.95 -27.69
N TYR A 341 -20.12 -5.93 -28.59
CA TYR A 341 -18.97 -6.76 -28.92
C TYR A 341 -18.92 -7.11 -30.41
N VAL A 342 -17.75 -7.52 -30.89
CA VAL A 342 -17.54 -8.05 -32.24
C VAL A 342 -16.83 -9.39 -32.11
N LEU A 343 -17.44 -10.44 -32.65
CA LEU A 343 -16.81 -11.75 -32.78
C LEU A 343 -15.76 -11.71 -33.87
N LYS A 344 -14.55 -12.14 -33.52
CA LYS A 344 -13.45 -12.30 -34.46
C LYS A 344 -12.89 -13.71 -34.33
N LEU A 345 -12.71 -14.39 -35.45
CA LEU A 345 -12.03 -15.68 -35.46
C LEU A 345 -10.53 -15.46 -35.25
N VAL A 346 -9.93 -16.29 -34.41
CA VAL A 346 -8.49 -16.30 -34.17
C VAL A 346 -7.73 -16.52 -35.48
N ASN A 347 -6.73 -15.68 -35.74
CA ASN A 347 -6.10 -15.61 -37.06
C ASN A 347 -5.43 -16.92 -37.50
N ASP A 348 -4.82 -17.64 -36.58
CA ASP A 348 -4.05 -18.87 -36.85
C ASP A 348 -4.85 -20.16 -36.56
N SER A 349 -6.13 -20.03 -36.20
CA SER A 349 -7.02 -21.16 -35.86
C SER A 349 -6.51 -22.07 -34.72
N ASN A 350 -5.66 -21.56 -33.83
CA ASN A 350 -5.16 -22.31 -32.67
C ASN A 350 -5.79 -21.81 -31.36
N TYR A 351 -5.94 -22.69 -30.38
CA TYR A 351 -6.36 -22.28 -29.02
C TYR A 351 -5.28 -21.46 -28.32
N GLY A 352 -4.05 -21.96 -28.36
CA GLY A 352 -2.89 -21.32 -27.77
C GLY A 352 -1.88 -22.34 -27.26
N GLY A 353 -0.64 -22.15 -27.67
CA GLY A 353 0.51 -22.93 -27.26
C GLY A 353 1.76 -22.07 -27.28
N LEU A 354 2.80 -22.55 -26.60
CA LEU A 354 4.11 -21.90 -26.64
C LEU A 354 4.65 -21.96 -28.07
N ASP A 355 4.98 -20.79 -28.62
CA ASP A 355 5.51 -20.67 -29.97
C ASP A 355 6.73 -19.72 -29.94
N SER A 356 7.90 -20.27 -30.24
CA SER A 356 9.15 -19.52 -30.31
C SER A 356 9.20 -18.53 -31.48
N ASN A 357 8.32 -18.70 -32.47
CA ASN A 357 8.23 -17.81 -33.62
C ASN A 357 7.25 -16.66 -33.40
N SER A 358 6.40 -16.74 -32.37
CA SER A 358 5.53 -15.64 -31.95
C SER A 358 6.34 -14.59 -31.19
N SER A 359 6.15 -13.32 -31.53
CA SER A 359 6.82 -12.19 -30.84
C SER A 359 6.49 -12.09 -29.34
N VAL A 360 5.45 -12.80 -28.90
CA VAL A 360 4.95 -12.81 -27.52
C VAL A 360 5.12 -14.19 -26.86
N GLY A 361 5.75 -15.15 -27.56
CA GLY A 361 6.02 -16.50 -27.06
C GLY A 361 4.79 -17.43 -27.03
N TRP A 362 3.62 -16.95 -27.44
CA TRP A 362 2.37 -17.71 -27.50
C TRP A 362 1.64 -17.46 -28.82
N ASN A 363 1.05 -18.50 -29.40
CA ASN A 363 0.17 -18.42 -30.57
C ASN A 363 -1.31 -18.52 -30.15
N GLY A 364 -2.23 -18.64 -31.11
CA GLY A 364 -3.64 -18.85 -30.85
C GLY A 364 -4.34 -17.67 -30.16
N MET A 365 -5.50 -17.99 -29.57
CA MET A 365 -6.29 -17.03 -28.80
C MET A 365 -5.50 -16.46 -27.62
N VAL A 366 -4.64 -17.27 -26.99
CA VAL A 366 -3.74 -16.82 -25.91
C VAL A 366 -2.78 -15.73 -26.41
N GLY A 367 -2.16 -15.94 -27.57
CA GLY A 367 -1.28 -14.96 -28.20
C GLY A 367 -1.98 -13.65 -28.53
N GLU A 368 -3.21 -13.68 -29.03
CA GLU A 368 -4.00 -12.46 -29.33
C GLU A 368 -4.31 -11.62 -28.08
N LEU A 369 -4.57 -12.27 -26.94
CA LEU A 369 -4.84 -11.59 -25.67
C LEU A 369 -3.59 -10.91 -25.11
N ILE A 370 -2.43 -11.56 -25.16
CA ILE A 370 -1.18 -11.00 -24.63
C ILE A 370 -0.65 -9.89 -25.52
N SER A 371 -0.73 -10.06 -26.84
CA SER A 371 -0.32 -9.06 -27.85
C SER A 371 -1.28 -7.85 -27.94
N LYS A 372 -2.45 -7.92 -27.28
CA LYS A 372 -3.51 -6.90 -27.32
C LYS A 372 -4.06 -6.64 -28.74
N VAL A 373 -3.94 -7.61 -29.64
CA VAL A 373 -4.44 -7.53 -31.02
C VAL A 373 -5.97 -7.47 -31.07
N SER A 374 -6.66 -7.87 -30.00
CA SER A 374 -8.10 -7.73 -29.80
C SER A 374 -8.54 -6.30 -29.39
N ARG A 375 -7.79 -5.24 -29.77
CA ARG A 375 -8.20 -3.84 -29.61
C ARG A 375 -8.69 -3.26 -30.94
N HIS A 376 -9.83 -2.56 -30.92
CA HIS A 376 -10.38 -1.88 -32.10
C HIS A 376 -9.38 -0.82 -32.61
N PRO A 377 -9.12 -0.72 -33.93
CA PRO A 377 -8.09 0.18 -34.50
C PRO A 377 -8.47 1.67 -34.51
N SER A 378 -9.44 2.10 -33.72
CA SER A 378 -9.91 3.48 -33.68
C SER A 378 -10.21 3.92 -32.25
N LEU A 379 -9.16 4.20 -31.49
CA LEU A 379 -9.08 5.18 -30.39
C LEU A 379 -7.61 5.22 -29.91
N PRO A 380 -6.99 6.42 -29.76
CA PRO A 380 -5.63 6.57 -29.24
C PRO A 380 -5.47 6.11 -27.78
#